data_AF-A0A814B4R9-F1
#
_entry.id   AF-A0A814B4R9-F1
#
_cell.length_a   1.000
_cell.length_b   1.000
_cell.length_c   1.000
_cell.angle_alpha   90.00
_cell.angle_beta   90.00
_cell.angle_gamma   90.00
#
_symmetry.space_group_name_H-M   'P 1'
#
loop_
_entity.id
_entity.type
_entity.pdbx_description
1 polymer ?
#
loop_
_entity_poly.entity_id
_entity_poly.type
_entity_poly.pdbx_seq_one_letter_code
_entity_poly.pdbx_strand_id
1 'polypeptide(L)' 'VRMENTTVLGLDVVVQDELFINGGIILPHKSISESVPEPKVLI' A
#
# COMPACT_ATOMS: atom_id res chain seq x y z
N VAL A 1 -1.41 2.11 10.15
CA VAL A 1 -0.46 1.85 9.03
C VAL A 1 0.77 2.72 9.17
N ARG A 2 1.96 2.19 8.88
CA ARG A 2 3.20 2.95 8.69
C ARG A 2 3.58 2.93 7.21
N MET A 3 3.77 4.11 6.63
CA MET A 3 4.19 4.26 5.24
C MET A 3 5.55 4.94 5.18
N GLU A 4 6.46 4.38 4.40
CA GLU A 4 7.80 4.90 4.12
C GLU A 4 8.04 4.98 2.61
N ASN A 5 9.00 5.83 2.26
CA ASN A 5 9.34 6.17 0.88
C ASN A 5 8.12 6.71 0.09
N THR A 6 8.25 6.83 -1.23
CA THR A 6 7.13 7.30 -2.07
C THR A 6 6.11 6.18 -2.22
N THR A 7 5.01 6.28 -1.46
CA THR A 7 3.85 5.39 -1.59
C THR A 7 2.71 6.13 -2.26
N VAL A 8 2.09 5.52 -3.27
CA VAL A 8 0.95 6.07 -4.02
C VAL A 8 -0.25 5.16 -3.81
N LEU A 9 -1.34 5.73 -3.31
CA LEU A 9 -2.62 5.03 -3.17
C LEU A 9 -3.59 5.55 -4.24
N GLY A 10 -4.19 4.64 -5.00
CA GLY A 10 -5.28 4.93 -5.90
C GLY A 10 -6.57 5.30 -5.15
N LEU A 11 -7.59 5.67 -5.93
CA LEU A 11 -8.92 5.95 -5.42
C LEU A 11 -9.47 4.72 -4.69
N ASP A 12 -10.08 4.91 -3.52
CA ASP A 12 -10.82 3.86 -2.81
C ASP A 12 -9.97 2.62 -2.48
N VAL A 13 -8.70 2.84 -2.12
CA VAL A 13 -7.84 1.79 -1.58
C VAL A 13 -8.13 1.59 -0.10
N VAL A 14 -8.40 0.33 0.30
CA VAL A 14 -8.57 -0.07 1.69
C VAL A 14 -7.24 -0.63 2.21
N VAL A 15 -6.74 -0.05 3.30
CA VAL A 15 -5.51 -0.51 3.96
C VAL A 15 -5.86 -1.02 5.35
N GLN A 16 -5.57 -2.28 5.64
CA GLN A 16 -5.80 -2.84 6.97
C GLN A 16 -4.85 -2.23 8.01
N ASP A 17 -5.25 -2.36 9.28
CA ASP A 17 -4.47 -1.85 10.41
C ASP A 17 -3.11 -2.54 10.55
N GLU A 18 -2.18 -1.88 11.23
CA GLU A 18 -0.86 -2.42 11.58
C GLU A 18 0.04 -2.87 10.41
N LEU A 19 -0.22 -2.41 9.18
CA LEU A 19 0.64 -2.70 8.04
C LEU A 19 1.85 -1.76 7.91
N PHE A 20 2.96 -2.32 7.41
CA PHE A 20 4.13 -1.58 6.94
C PHE A 20 4.16 -1.53 5.41
N ILE A 21 4.26 -0.33 4.82
CA ILE A 21 4.34 -0.13 3.37
C ILE A 21 5.56 0.72 3.05
N ASN A 22 6.46 0.20 2.22
CA ASN A 22 7.68 0.86 1.80
C ASN A 22 7.72 0.96 0.27
N GLY A 23 7.41 2.14 -0.26
CA GLY A 23 7.47 2.41 -1.70
C GLY A 23 6.39 1.70 -2.54
N GLY A 24 5.19 1.49 -1.99
CA GLY A 24 4.11 0.81 -2.69
C GLY A 24 3.35 1.72 -3.68
N ILE A 25 3.02 1.22 -4.87
CA ILE A 25 2.04 1.86 -5.78
C ILE A 25 0.81 0.97 -5.86
N ILE A 26 -0.31 1.43 -5.30
CA ILE A 26 -1.52 0.62 -5.13
C ILE A 26 -2.60 1.14 -6.07
N LEU A 27 -3.12 0.28 -6.95
CA LEU A 27 -4.18 0.65 -7.88
C LEU A 27 -5.53 0.92 -7.18
N PRO A 28 -6.42 1.70 -7.83
CA PRO A 28 -7.76 1.98 -7.29
C PRO A 28 -8.59 0.73 -6.97
N HIS A 29 -9.49 0.84 -5.99
CA HIS A 29 -10.43 -0.21 -5.57
C HIS A 29 -9.76 -1.50 -5.08
N LYS A 30 -8.54 -1.39 -4.54
CA LYS A 30 -7.77 -2.52 -3.98
C LYS A 30 -7.82 -2.52 -2.47
N SER A 31 -7.73 -3.71 -1.89
CA SER A 31 -7.56 -3.91 -0.46
C SER A 31 -6.20 -4.51 -0.16
N ILE A 32 -5.49 -3.99 0.84
CA ILE A 32 -4.23 -4.53 1.33
C ILE A 32 -4.41 -5.04 2.74
N SER A 33 -4.04 -6.31 2.93
CA SER A 33 -4.02 -7.03 4.20
C SER A 33 -2.62 -7.51 4.59
N GLU A 34 -1.60 -7.17 3.80
CA GLU A 34 -0.22 -7.64 3.99
C GLU A 34 0.78 -6.49 3.86
N SER A 35 1.87 -6.60 4.61
CA SER A 35 2.94 -5.59 4.55
C SER A 35 3.67 -5.64 3.20
N VAL A 36 4.14 -4.48 2.76
CA VAL A 36 4.91 -4.26 1.54
C VAL A 36 6.30 -3.77 1.94
N PRO A 37 7.24 -4.67 2.24
CA PRO A 37 8.57 -4.26 2.73
C PRO A 37 9.47 -3.70 1.63
N GLU A 38 9.19 -4.03 0.37
CA GLU A 38 9.95 -3.61 -0.80
C GLU A 38 9.05 -2.88 -1.81
N PRO A 39 9.59 -1.89 -2.55
CA PRO A 39 8.83 -1.16 -3.55
C PRO A 39 8.22 -2.08 -4.61
N LYS A 40 6.89 -2.02 -4.78
CA LYS A 40 6.17 -2.80 -5.80
C LYS A 40 4.88 -2.11 -6.23
N VAL A 41 4.45 -2.42 -7.46
CA VAL A 41 3.13 -2.04 -7.98
C VAL A 41 2.13 -3.16 -7.66
N LEU A 42 1.10 -2.84 -6.88
CA LEU A 42 -0.01 -3.72 -6.52
C LEU A 42 -1.20 -3.41 -7.43
N ILE A 43 -1.52 -4.37 -8.30
CA ILE A 43 -2.52 -4.25 -9.37
C ILE A 43 -3.90 -4.75 -9.00
#